data_AF-A0A193QKY4-F1
#
_entry.id   AF-A0A193QKY4-F1
#
_cell.length_a   1.000
_cell.length_b   1.000
_cell.length_c   1.000
_cell.angle_alpha   90.00
_cell.angle_beta   90.00
_cell.angle_gamma   90.00
#
_symmetry.space_group_name_H-M   'P 1'
#
loop_
_entity.id
_entity.type
_entity.pdbx_description
1 polymer ?
#
loop_
_entity_poly.entity_id
_entity_poly.type
_entity_poly.pdbx_seq_one_letter_code
_entity_poly.pdbx_strand_id
1 'polypeptide(L)' 'MHNDEKTRLSKLSDKLTDVVLEEADPDNWPGAGKAIDAHTKQERGDRYWCKKNAATTLTLFQGAYAYRPANAWGNARRPP' A
#
# COMPACT_ATOMS: atom_id res chain seq x y z
N MET A 1 6.09 4.04 -27.93
CA MET A 1 6.33 3.05 -26.85
C MET A 1 6.30 3.69 -25.45
N HIS A 2 7.07 4.75 -25.19
CA HIS A 2 7.24 5.33 -23.86
C HIS A 2 5.99 5.96 -23.18
N ASN A 3 4.96 6.36 -23.95
CA ASN A 3 3.72 6.93 -23.39
C ASN A 3 2.75 5.87 -22.83
N ASP A 4 2.79 4.64 -23.38
CA ASP A 4 1.94 3.55 -22.90
C ASP A 4 2.42 3.07 -21.51
N GLU A 5 3.73 2.96 -21.33
CA GLU A 5 4.36 2.57 -20.07
C GLU A 5 3.99 3.51 -18.91
N LYS A 6 4.07 4.84 -19.13
CA LYS A 6 3.67 5.84 -18.12
C LYS A 6 2.20 5.75 -17.74
N THR A 7 1.34 5.53 -18.74
CA THR A 7 -0.10 5.35 -18.51
C THR A 7 -0.38 4.09 -17.69
N ARG A 8 0.32 2.99 -18.00
CA ARG A 8 0.21 1.73 -17.26
C ARG A 8 0.73 1.84 -15.84
N LEU A 9 1.83 2.56 -15.61
CA LEU A 9 2.38 2.82 -14.27
C LEU A 9 1.44 3.69 -13.44
N SER A 10 0.79 4.71 -14.02
CA SER A 10 -0.23 5.50 -13.32
C SER A 10 -1.43 4.63 -12.91
N LYS A 11 -1.95 3.81 -13.82
CA LYS A 11 -3.05 2.88 -13.50
C LYS A 11 -2.65 1.86 -12.44
N LEU A 12 -1.39 1.42 -12.45
CA LEU A 12 -0.84 0.52 -11.44
C LEU A 12 -0.73 1.22 -10.07
N SER A 13 -0.27 2.48 -10.02
CA SER A 13 -0.20 3.22 -8.76
C SER A 13 -1.58 3.44 -8.15
N ASP A 14 -2.60 3.69 -8.98
CA ASP A 14 -3.97 3.85 -8.49
C ASP A 14 -4.46 2.53 -7.87
N LYS A 15 -4.28 1.39 -8.55
CA LYS A 15 -4.63 0.06 -7.99
C LYS A 15 -3.85 -0.28 -6.72
N LEU A 16 -2.55 0.01 -6.69
CA LEU A 16 -1.73 -0.26 -5.51
C LEU A 16 -2.11 0.64 -4.33
N THR A 17 -2.66 1.83 -4.58
CA THR A 17 -3.18 2.69 -3.51
C THR A 17 -4.31 1.99 -2.77
N ASP A 18 -5.29 1.45 -3.50
CA ASP A 18 -6.42 0.74 -2.92
C ASP A 18 -5.96 -0.47 -2.09
N VAL A 19 -5.03 -1.26 -2.63
CA VAL A 19 -4.48 -2.44 -1.93
C VAL A 19 -3.71 -2.03 -0.67
N VAL A 20 -2.89 -0.98 -0.71
CA VAL A 20 -2.16 -0.50 0.48
C VAL A 20 -3.14 -0.05 1.56
N LEU A 21 -4.21 0.66 1.19
CA LEU A 21 -5.22 1.09 2.14
C LEU A 21 -5.91 -0.09 2.80
N GLU A 22 -6.29 -1.11 2.02
CA GLU A 22 -6.94 -2.32 2.53
C GLU A 22 -6.01 -3.14 3.45
N GLU A 23 -4.76 -3.38 3.02
CA GLU A 23 -3.80 -4.18 3.79
C GLU A 23 -3.30 -3.48 5.05
N ALA A 24 -3.19 -2.15 5.02
CA ALA A 24 -2.71 -1.34 6.14
C ALA A 24 -3.80 -1.06 7.19
N ASP A 25 -5.06 -1.31 6.86
CA ASP A 25 -6.20 -1.02 7.75
C ASP A 25 -6.22 -2.00 8.95
N PRO A 26 -6.06 -1.49 10.19
CA PRO A 26 -6.16 -2.31 11.38
C PRO A 26 -7.51 -3.02 11.56
N ASP A 27 -8.58 -2.50 10.96
CA ASP A 27 -9.91 -3.09 11.00
C ASP A 27 -10.02 -4.35 10.13
N ASN A 28 -9.14 -4.49 9.12
CA ASN A 28 -9.05 -5.68 8.28
C ASN A 28 -8.08 -6.74 8.83
N TRP A 29 -7.37 -6.45 9.91
CA TRP A 29 -6.36 -7.37 10.44
C TRP A 29 -6.98 -8.51 11.26
N PRO A 30 -6.33 -9.69 11.28
CA PRO A 30 -6.72 -10.80 12.14
C PRO A 30 -6.89 -10.41 13.61
N GLY A 31 -8.08 -10.68 14.13
CA GLY A 31 -8.49 -10.31 15.49
C GLY A 31 -8.81 -8.83 15.68
N ALA A 32 -9.16 -8.09 14.63
CA ALA A 32 -9.71 -6.73 14.74
C ALA A 32 -10.85 -6.66 15.78
N GLY A 33 -10.91 -5.54 16.51
CA GLY A 33 -11.86 -5.34 17.61
C GLY A 33 -11.55 -6.11 18.91
N LYS A 34 -10.56 -7.01 18.94
CA LYS A 34 -10.13 -7.68 20.18
C LYS A 34 -9.10 -6.85 20.95
N ALA A 35 -9.10 -7.02 22.27
CA ALA A 35 -8.00 -6.57 23.12
C ALA A 35 -6.70 -7.31 22.77
N ILE A 36 -5.55 -6.66 22.93
CA ILE A 36 -4.23 -7.17 22.50
C ILE A 36 -3.88 -8.51 23.16
N ASP A 37 -4.24 -8.68 24.42
CA ASP A 37 -4.03 -9.90 25.22
C ASP A 37 -5.01 -11.04 24.87
N ALA A 38 -6.17 -10.71 24.29
CA ALA A 38 -7.18 -11.67 23.87
C ALA A 38 -6.90 -12.32 22.50
N HIS A 39 -5.85 -11.91 21.79
CA HIS A 39 -5.46 -12.55 20.55
C HIS A 39 -4.88 -13.95 20.78
N THR A 40 -5.21 -14.87 19.89
CA THR A 40 -4.50 -16.13 19.77
C THR A 40 -3.10 -15.92 19.18
N LYS A 41 -2.22 -16.92 19.34
CA LYS A 41 -0.89 -16.90 18.70
C LYS A 41 -0.99 -16.80 17.17
N GLN A 42 -1.97 -17.50 16.58
CA GLN A 42 -2.20 -17.50 15.14
C GLN A 42 -2.60 -16.10 14.65
N GLU A 43 -3.60 -15.48 15.29
CA GLU A 43 -4.02 -14.12 14.92
C GLU A 43 -2.89 -13.10 15.02
N ARG A 44 -2.03 -13.19 16.05
CA ARG A 44 -0.84 -12.31 16.12
C ARG A 44 0.13 -12.55 14.96
N GLY A 45 0.35 -13.80 14.58
CA GLY A 45 1.20 -14.18 13.45
C GLY A 45 0.65 -13.66 12.12
N ASP A 46 -0.63 -13.90 11.86
CA ASP A 46 -1.29 -13.47 10.62
C ASP A 46 -1.38 -11.94 10.56
N ARG A 47 -1.67 -11.27 11.69
CA ARG A 47 -1.63 -9.80 11.80
C ARG A 47 -0.24 -9.22 11.54
N TYR A 48 0.83 -9.91 11.93
CA TYR A 48 2.19 -9.50 11.57
C TYR A 48 2.40 -9.58 10.06
N TRP A 49 1.90 -10.62 9.40
CA TRP A 49 1.97 -10.76 7.95
C TRP A 49 1.17 -9.70 7.20
N CYS A 50 -0.03 -9.31 7.64
CA CYS A 50 -0.77 -8.19 7.04
C CYS A 50 0.07 -6.91 7.00
N LYS A 51 0.79 -6.58 8.08
CA LYS A 51 1.68 -5.40 8.14
C LYS A 51 2.86 -5.52 7.18
N LYS A 52 3.44 -6.72 7.05
CA LYS A 52 4.55 -6.98 6.12
C LYS A 52 4.10 -6.89 4.67
N ASN A 53 2.91 -7.37 4.36
CA ASN A 53 2.29 -7.24 3.04
C ASN A 53 2.07 -5.76 2.72
N ALA A 54 1.38 -5.02 3.60
CA ALA A 54 1.12 -3.60 3.44
C ALA A 54 2.40 -2.78 3.17
N ALA A 55 3.47 -3.03 3.94
CA ALA A 55 4.77 -2.36 3.74
C ALA A 55 5.41 -2.70 2.37
N THR A 56 5.26 -3.95 1.93
CA THR A 56 5.79 -4.41 0.64
C THR A 56 4.98 -3.81 -0.51
N THR A 57 3.66 -3.81 -0.42
CA THR A 57 2.76 -3.17 -1.40
C THR A 57 3.01 -1.66 -1.46
N LEU A 58 3.25 -1.01 -0.32
CA LEU A 58 3.63 0.41 -0.27
C LEU A 58 4.94 0.68 -1.01
N THR A 59 5.91 -0.23 -0.92
CA THR A 59 7.18 -0.12 -1.65
C THR A 59 6.94 -0.19 -3.17
N LEU A 60 6.08 -1.10 -3.62
CA LEU A 60 5.68 -1.19 -5.04
C LEU A 60 4.93 0.07 -5.49
N PHE A 61 4.02 0.59 -4.65
CA PHE A 61 3.29 1.83 -4.90
C PHE A 61 4.25 3.00 -5.07
N GLN A 62 5.20 3.20 -4.15
CA GLN A 62 6.20 4.28 -4.22
C GLN A 62 7.00 4.21 -5.52
N GLY A 63 7.40 2.99 -5.92
CA GLY A 63 8.04 2.74 -7.20
C GLY A 63 7.19 3.18 -8.38
N ALA A 64 5.93 2.70 -8.47
CA ALA A 64 5.03 3.05 -9.56
C ALA A 64 4.68 4.55 -9.60
N TYR A 65 4.47 5.16 -8.43
CA TYR A 65 4.11 6.56 -8.26
C TYR A 65 5.25 7.50 -8.69
N ALA A 66 6.51 7.14 -8.43
CA ALA A 66 7.68 7.96 -8.79
C ALA A 66 7.81 8.20 -10.31
N TYR A 67 7.22 7.34 -11.14
CA TYR A 67 7.22 7.46 -12.60
C TYR A 67 5.95 8.12 -13.18
N ARG A 68 5.01 8.56 -12.32
CA ARG A 68 3.83 9.31 -12.77
C ARG A 68 4.26 10.68 -13.33
N PRO A 69 3.71 11.12 -14.48
CA PRO A 69 4.03 12.43 -15.03
C PRO A 69 3.62 13.55 -14.07
N ALA A 70 4.48 14.57 -13.94
CA ALA A 70 4.45 15.62 -12.91
C ALA A 70 3.26 16.61 -12.98
N ASN A 71 2.28 16.36 -13.85
CA ASN A 71 1.23 17.31 -14.20
C ASN A 71 -0.15 16.98 -13.60
N ALA A 72 -0.27 15.99 -12.70
CA ALA A 72 -1.56 15.69 -12.05
C ALA A 72 -1.85 16.59 -10.83
N TRP A 73 -0.83 17.03 -10.08
CA TRP A 73 -0.97 17.97 -8.97
C TRP A 73 0.35 18.76 -8.84
N GLY A 74 0.29 20.08 -8.98
CA GLY A 74 1.47 20.93 -8.97
C GLY A 74 2.33 20.75 -7.70
N ASN A 75 3.64 20.57 -7.88
CA ASN A 75 4.69 20.83 -6.89
C ASN A 75 4.57 20.21 -5.48
N ALA A 76 3.97 19.03 -5.32
CA ALA A 76 4.11 18.26 -4.07
C ALA A 76 5.35 17.36 -4.15
N ARG A 77 6.45 17.88 -3.57
CA ARG A 77 7.75 17.25 -3.24
C ARG A 77 7.78 15.73 -3.42
N ARG A 78 8.63 15.24 -4.33
CA ARG A 78 9.20 13.88 -4.22
C ARG A 78 9.91 13.81 -2.86
N PRO A 79 9.64 12.80 -2.00
CA PRO A 79 10.49 12.57 -0.85
C PRO A 79 11.93 12.29 -1.33
N PRO A 80 12.95 12.65 -0.53
CA PRO A 80 14.36 12.49 -0.89
C PRO A 80 14.73 11.03 -1.21
#